data_AF-A0A932BYJ0-F1
#
_entry.id   AF-A0A932BYJ0-F1
#
_cell.length_a   1.000
_cell.length_b   1.000
_cell.length_c   1.000
_cell.angle_alpha   90.00
_cell.angle_beta   90.00
_cell.angle_gamma   90.00
#
_symmetry.space_group_name_H-M   'P 1'
#
loop_
_entity.id
_entity.type
_entity.pdbx_description
1 polymer ?
#
loop_
_entity_poly.entity_id
_entity_poly.type
_entity_poly.pdbx_seq_one_letter_code
_entity_poly.pdbx_strand_id
1 'polypeptide(L)'
;MRITDTCVYLEWPAGEFTLLVWPADRTTWREESRAITFENVDQSVVTVSDRDHVVLGGSGGAAEDIAEDGITIEEWARRTDWVAPPADSCSLDRWWNVGGVED
;
A
#
# COMPACT_ATOMS: atom_id res chain seq x y z
N MET A 1 -1.66 8.51 -6.80
CA MET A 1 -1.14 8.09 -5.48
C MET A 1 -1.07 9.28 -4.53
N ARG A 2 -1.12 9.07 -3.22
CA ARG A 2 -0.93 10.11 -2.20
C ARG A 2 -0.01 9.63 -1.09
N ILE A 3 1.12 10.29 -0.90
CA ILE A 3 2.13 9.96 0.12
C ILE A 3 2.10 11.05 1.20
N THR A 4 1.97 10.61 2.45
CA THR A 4 2.09 11.46 3.64
C THR A 4 3.29 11.00 4.47
N ASP A 5 3.63 11.73 5.54
CA ASP A 5 4.74 11.33 6.42
C ASP A 5 4.50 9.98 7.13
N THR A 6 3.26 9.49 7.21
CA THR A 6 2.91 8.26 7.96
C THR A 6 2.17 7.19 7.16
N CYS A 7 1.54 7.55 6.04
CA CYS A 7 0.69 6.66 5.27
C CYS A 7 0.83 6.90 3.76
N VAL A 8 0.61 5.85 2.98
CA VAL A 8 0.62 5.90 1.51
C VAL A 8 -0.72 5.37 1.02
N TYR A 9 -1.41 6.14 0.18
CA TYR A 9 -2.75 5.80 -0.31
C TYR A 9 -2.84 5.81 -1.82
N LEU A 10 -3.75 4.99 -2.34
CA LEU A 10 -4.37 5.21 -3.63
C LEU A 10 -5.63 6.07 -3.44
N GLU A 11 -5.73 7.17 -4.18
CA GLU A 11 -6.91 8.06 -4.20
C GLU A 11 -7.72 7.69 -5.45
N TRP A 12 -8.96 7.23 -5.24
CA TRP A 12 -9.87 6.87 -6.32
C TRP A 12 -10.65 8.11 -6.78
N PRO A 13 -11.12 8.15 -8.05
CA PRO A 13 -11.89 9.29 -8.57
C PRO A 13 -13.16 9.62 -7.76
N ALA A 14 -13.74 8.63 -7.08
CA ALA A 14 -14.91 8.80 -6.21
C ALA A 14 -14.58 9.39 -4.82
N GLY A 15 -13.31 9.69 -4.54
CA GLY A 15 -12.83 10.22 -3.26
C GLY A 15 -12.54 9.15 -2.20
N GLU A 16 -12.58 7.88 -2.59
CA GLU A 16 -12.24 6.76 -1.73
C GLU A 16 -10.71 6.63 -1.62
N PHE A 17 -10.23 6.19 -0.46
CA PHE A 17 -8.81 5.97 -0.21
C PHE A 17 -8.57 4.49 0.07
N THR A 18 -7.48 3.96 -0.48
CA THR A 18 -7.00 2.61 -0.18
C THR A 18 -5.59 2.71 0.38
N LEU A 19 -5.37 2.21 1.59
CA LEU A 19 -4.04 2.15 2.19
C LEU A 19 -3.17 1.17 1.40
N LEU A 20 -2.01 1.62 0.95
CA LEU A 20 -1.04 0.79 0.27
C LEU A 20 -0.08 0.16 1.30
N VAL A 21 0.03 -1.17 1.23
CA VAL A 21 0.87 -1.99 2.09
C VAL A 21 2.03 -2.49 1.25
N TRP A 22 3.22 -2.06 1.60
CA TRP A 22 4.42 -2.29 0.79
C TRP A 22 5.28 -3.41 1.40
N PRO A 23 5.71 -4.41 0.62
CA PRO A 23 6.61 -5.46 1.11
C PRO A 23 8.00 -4.88 1.39
N ALA A 24 8.45 -4.98 2.65
CA ALA A 24 9.69 -4.33 3.10
C ALA A 24 10.94 -4.79 2.33
N ASP A 25 11.02 -6.06 1.93
CA ASP A 25 12.18 -6.62 1.23
C ASP A 25 12.38 -6.04 -0.18
N ARG A 26 11.30 -5.49 -0.77
CA ARG A 26 11.29 -4.92 -2.13
C ARG A 26 11.02 -3.41 -2.16
N THR A 27 10.94 -2.77 -1.00
CA THR A 27 10.53 -1.37 -0.88
C THR A 27 11.57 -0.57 -0.12
N THR A 28 12.01 0.53 -0.70
CA THR A 28 12.86 1.51 -0.04
C THR A 28 12.15 2.85 0.03
N TRP A 29 12.07 3.42 1.24
CA TRP A 29 11.61 4.79 1.45
C TRP A 29 12.77 5.77 1.29
N ARG A 30 12.56 6.83 0.51
CA ARG A 30 13.50 7.94 0.31
C ARG A 30 12.96 9.18 1.02
N GLU A 31 13.38 9.39 2.27
CA GLU A 31 12.92 10.50 3.12
C GLU A 31 13.10 11.87 2.46
N GLU A 32 14.25 12.08 1.82
CA GLU A 32 14.66 13.34 1.18
C GLU A 32 13.75 13.77 0.02
N SER A 33 13.21 12.83 -0.75
CA SER A 33 12.34 13.10 -1.90
C SER A 33 10.88 12.73 -1.65
N ARG A 34 10.57 12.17 -0.48
CA ARG A 34 9.26 11.58 -0.16
C ARG A 34 8.78 10.60 -1.23
N ALA A 35 9.71 9.77 -1.70
CA ALA A 35 9.45 8.81 -2.76
C ALA A 35 9.66 7.38 -2.28
N ILE A 36 8.95 6.45 -2.90
CA ILE A 36 9.12 5.02 -2.69
C ILE A 36 9.83 4.46 -3.91
N THR A 37 10.92 3.75 -3.69
CA THR A 37 11.53 2.89 -4.71
C THR A 37 11.03 1.47 -4.49
N PHE A 38 10.46 0.86 -5.53
CA PHE A 38 9.91 -0.49 -5.50
C PHE A 38 10.60 -1.38 -6.54
N GLU A 39 10.99 -2.58 -6.14
CA GLU A 39 11.52 -3.62 -7.04
C GLU A 39 10.43 -4.64 -7.39
N ASN A 40 10.07 -4.70 -8.67
CA ASN A 40 9.14 -5.71 -9.19
C ASN A 40 9.80 -7.10 -9.19
N VAL A 41 8.98 -8.15 -9.30
CA VAL A 41 9.45 -9.55 -9.37
C VAL A 41 10.32 -9.84 -10.60
N ASP A 42 10.15 -9.07 -11.69
CA ASP A 42 11.01 -9.12 -12.88
C ASP A 42 12.31 -8.30 -12.74
N GLN A 43 12.59 -7.76 -11.54
CA GLN A 43 13.76 -6.92 -11.22
C GLN A 43 13.73 -5.50 -11.82
N SER A 44 12.66 -5.11 -12.51
CA SER A 44 12.46 -3.69 -12.82
C SER A 44 12.26 -2.88 -11.53
N VAL A 45 12.83 -1.68 -11.52
CA VAL A 45 12.76 -0.76 -10.38
C VAL A 45 11.97 0.47 -10.79
N VAL A 46 10.92 0.78 -10.04
CA VAL A 46 10.08 1.96 -10.24
C VAL A 46 10.22 2.87 -9.03
N THR A 47 10.33 4.17 -9.26
CA THR A 47 10.29 5.17 -8.19
C THR A 47 9.00 5.95 -8.32
N VAL A 48 8.23 5.98 -7.24
CA VAL A 48 6.92 6.64 -7.18
C VAL A 48 6.94 7.74 -6.13
N SER A 49 6.41 8.90 -6.51
CA SER A 49 6.36 10.13 -5.72
C SER A 49 4.92 10.53 -5.42
N ASP A 50 4.73 11.44 -4.45
CA ASP A 50 3.40 11.97 -4.17
C ASP A 50 2.73 12.50 -5.45
N ARG A 51 1.44 12.18 -5.63
CA ARG A 51 0.63 12.51 -6.81
C ARG A 51 0.98 11.78 -8.12
N ASP A 52 1.92 10.84 -8.12
CA ASP A 52 2.15 10.03 -9.33
C ASP A 52 0.93 9.19 -9.70
N HIS A 53 0.79 8.97 -11.01
CA HIS A 53 -0.24 8.13 -11.61
C HIS A 53 0.44 6.82 -12.00
N VAL A 54 0.15 5.75 -11.26
CA VAL A 54 0.76 4.44 -11.47
C VAL A 54 -0.32 3.36 -11.50
N VAL A 55 -0.01 2.26 -12.19
CA VAL A 55 -0.81 1.04 -12.12
C VAL A 55 -0.20 0.14 -11.06
N LEU A 56 -1.05 -0.37 -10.16
CA LEU A 56 -0.64 -1.24 -9.06
C LEU A 56 -1.22 -2.63 -9.25
N GLY A 57 -0.34 -3.62 -9.36
CA GLY A 57 -0.69 -5.03 -9.23
C GLY A 57 -0.65 -5.45 -7.76
N GLY A 58 -1.49 -6.40 -7.36
CA GLY A 58 -1.53 -6.88 -5.98
C GLY A 58 -2.86 -7.51 -5.58
N SER A 59 -3.09 -7.55 -4.27
CA SER A 59 -4.34 -8.03 -3.69
C SER A 59 -4.71 -7.20 -2.47
N GLY A 60 -6.00 -7.00 -2.24
CA GLY A 60 -6.50 -6.16 -1.16
C GLY A 60 -7.88 -6.59 -0.69
N GLY A 61 -8.44 -5.79 0.20
CA GLY A 61 -9.78 -5.98 0.73
C GLY A 61 -10.35 -4.68 1.30
N ALA A 62 -11.62 -4.73 1.67
CA ALA A 62 -12.30 -3.68 2.42
C ALA A 62 -12.79 -4.21 3.77
N ALA A 63 -12.96 -3.33 4.76
CA ALA A 63 -13.47 -3.70 6.08
C ALA A 63 -14.89 -4.27 6.04
N GLU A 64 -15.67 -3.88 5.03
CA GLU A 64 -17.04 -4.37 4.78
C GLU A 64 -17.04 -5.75 4.12
N ASP A 65 -15.91 -6.14 3.52
CA ASP A 65 -15.74 -7.44 2.89
C ASP A 65 -15.26 -8.45 3.94
N ILE A 66 -16.05 -9.50 4.13
CA ILE A 66 -15.44 -10.78 4.50
C ILE A 66 -14.64 -11.17 3.25
N ALA A 67 -13.31 -11.07 3.29
CA ALA A 67 -12.45 -11.50 2.18
C ALA A 67 -12.86 -12.91 1.70
N GLU A 68 -12.53 -13.31 0.46
CA GLU A 68 -12.85 -14.65 -0.05
C GLU A 68 -12.36 -15.79 0.89
N ASP A 69 -11.39 -15.50 1.76
CA ASP A 69 -10.85 -16.37 2.81
C ASP A 69 -11.45 -16.21 4.23
N GLY A 70 -12.47 -15.36 4.43
CA GLY A 70 -13.15 -15.23 5.73
C GLY A 70 -12.50 -14.25 6.74
N ILE A 71 -11.43 -13.55 6.37
CA ILE A 71 -10.57 -12.83 7.30
C ILE A 71 -11.01 -11.37 7.41
N THR A 72 -11.30 -10.90 8.63
CA THR A 72 -11.57 -9.48 8.89
C THR A 72 -10.31 -8.64 8.79
N ILE A 73 -10.46 -7.34 8.60
CA ILE A 73 -9.29 -6.45 8.54
C ILE A 73 -8.41 -6.49 9.81
N GLU A 74 -9.03 -6.58 10.99
CA GLU A 74 -8.31 -6.69 12.25
C GLU A 74 -7.54 -8.00 12.36
N GLU A 75 -8.05 -9.07 11.75
CA GLU A 75 -7.37 -10.35 11.72
C GLU A 75 -6.24 -10.36 10.68
N TRP A 76 -6.45 -9.78 9.50
CA TRP A 76 -5.39 -9.57 8.51
C TRP A 76 -4.24 -8.74 9.10
N ALA A 77 -4.55 -7.59 9.70
CA ALA A 77 -3.54 -6.72 10.31
C ALA A 77 -2.76 -7.42 11.43
N ARG A 78 -3.41 -8.31 12.20
CA ARG A 78 -2.75 -9.13 13.23
C ARG A 78 -1.86 -10.24 12.68
N ARG A 79 -2.17 -10.77 11.49
CA ARG A 79 -1.43 -11.88 10.85
C ARG A 79 -0.29 -11.40 9.95
N THR A 80 -0.29 -10.13 9.57
CA THR A 80 0.78 -9.51 8.79
C THR A 80 2.01 -9.29 9.65
N ASP A 81 3.18 -9.71 9.14
CA ASP A 81 4.48 -9.44 9.75
C ASP A 81 4.94 -8.03 9.37
N TRP A 82 4.76 -7.09 10.30
CA TRP A 82 5.05 -5.68 10.06
C TRP A 82 6.48 -5.33 10.47
N VAL A 83 7.24 -4.73 9.55
CA VAL A 83 8.45 -3.98 9.94
C VAL A 83 8.07 -2.76 10.79
N ALA A 84 7.00 -2.07 10.40
CA ALA A 84 6.33 -1.06 11.20
C ALA A 84 4.82 -1.16 10.90
N PRO A 85 3.96 -1.32 11.92
CA PRO A 85 2.53 -1.31 11.69
C PRO A 85 2.07 0.09 11.24
N PRO A 86 0.95 0.19 10.50
CA PRO A 86 0.38 1.47 10.14
C PRO A 86 0.05 2.28 11.39
N ALA A 87 0.26 3.60 11.33
CA ALA A 87 -0.11 4.50 12.41
C ALA A 87 -1.63 4.46 12.64
N ASP A 88 -2.10 4.69 13.87
CA ASP A 88 -3.54 4.72 14.21
C ASP A 88 -4.32 5.76 13.40
N SER A 89 -3.64 6.77 12.87
CA SER A 89 -4.21 7.78 11.97
C SER A 89 -4.41 7.30 10.53
N CYS A 90 -3.83 6.16 10.15
CA CYS A 90 -4.02 5.59 8.83
C CYS A 90 -5.35 4.85 8.78
N SER A 91 -6.27 5.28 7.93
CA SER A 91 -7.52 4.54 7.71
C SER A 91 -7.18 3.18 7.08
N LEU A 92 -7.67 2.14 7.73
CA LEU A 92 -7.54 0.77 7.25
C LEU A 92 -8.77 0.33 6.44
N ASP A 93 -9.87 1.12 6.36
CA ASP A 93 -11.15 0.75 5.74
C ASP A 93 -11.02 0.03 4.37
N ARG A 94 -10.01 0.38 3.59
CA ARG A 94 -9.54 -0.40 2.43
C ARG A 94 -8.02 -0.50 2.44
N TRP A 95 -7.49 -1.67 2.10
CA TRP A 95 -6.05 -1.90 1.98
C TRP A 95 -5.70 -2.65 0.70
N TRP A 96 -4.46 -2.49 0.26
CA TRP A 96 -3.91 -3.16 -0.92
C TRP A 96 -2.45 -3.52 -0.68
N ASN A 97 -2.14 -4.82 -0.71
CA ASN A 97 -0.78 -5.33 -0.68
C ASN A 97 -0.17 -5.21 -2.08
N VAL A 98 0.86 -4.37 -2.19
CA VAL A 98 1.51 -4.08 -3.46
C VAL A 98 2.35 -5.28 -3.91
N GLY A 99 1.94 -5.89 -5.03
CA GLY A 99 2.64 -6.98 -5.69
C GLY A 99 3.56 -6.50 -6.82
N GLY A 100 3.15 -5.46 -7.53
CA GLY A 100 3.84 -4.86 -8.67
C GLY A 100 3.43 -3.40 -8.93
N VAL A 101 4.29 -2.65 -9.61
CA VAL A 101 4.10 -1.24 -9.97
C VAL A 101 4.53 -1.00 -11.41
N GLU A 102 3.70 -0.29 -12.17
CA GLU A 102 3.97 0.17 -13.54
C GLU A 102 3.70 1.69 -13.64
N ASP A 103 4.56 2.41 -14.39
CA ASP A 103 4.44 3.85 -14.71
C ASP A 103 3.70 4.07 -16.04
#